data_AF-A0A957CSD2-F1
#
_entry.id   AF-A0A957CSD2-F1
#
_cell.length_a   1.000
_cell.length_b   1.000
_cell.length_c   1.000
_cell.angle_alpha   90.00
_cell.angle_beta   90.00
_cell.angle_gamma   90.00
#
_symmetry.space_group_name_H-M   'P 1'
#
loop_
_entity.id
_entity.type
_entity.pdbx_description
1 polymer ?
#
loop_
_entity_poly.entity_id
_entity_poly.type
_entity_poly.pdbx_seq_one_letter_code
_entity_poly.pdbx_strand_id
1 'polypeptide(L)'
;MNIRPARPSDIPGIMALVNDHVRSGDLLPRTKASIIETLPDWLVGRDADDDIVACVSLLYYTQNLAEVRSLAVADKVKGLGWGHTIMKAIIAKARQDGVPTVFALTRAVPFFQKAGFTITSKERFPQKVWRDCTQCPLIDNCDETAVVLNLNPVTHIPLPIIRTIPQAQTFIQPPIQIQPTIEGEVIMSKQKINKAVLAYSGGLDTSVIVPWLRENYGCEVICFCANIGQGDVELEGLRDKALASGASKVYIEDIRHEFAKDFLFPMMQSGAIYERQYLLGTSIARPLIAKWQVAIAEAEGADAVAHGATGKGNDQVRFELTYKALDPTLKVIAPWREWEIRSREDALAYAKKHNVPVVHTEKSIYSRDANLWHISHEGGILEDPANEPEEVMYQWTTSPENAPDEPEVVKIDFVQGVPVAVNDVQLPPATLIETLNELGAKHGVGRVDLVENRLVGMKSHGVYETPGGTILYNAHRELESLCLDRDTVHYKEQVAVRYAEMVYFGKWYHSLRESLQAFIDKTQETVTGWVKVKLYKGNV
;
A
#
# COMPACT_ATOMS: atom_id res chain seq x y z
N MET A 1 -31.23 30.59 -1.85
CA MET A 1 -30.69 29.93 -0.65
C MET A 1 -29.37 30.60 -0.31
N ASN A 2 -29.23 31.13 0.90
CA ASN A 2 -28.01 31.81 1.34
C ASN A 2 -27.07 30.79 1.98
N ILE A 3 -26.00 30.40 1.28
CA ILE A 3 -24.97 29.48 1.79
C ILE A 3 -23.66 30.23 1.86
N ARG A 4 -22.99 30.18 3.02
CA ARG A 4 -21.73 30.88 3.25
C ARG A 4 -20.84 30.12 4.24
N PRO A 5 -19.54 30.44 4.32
CA PRO A 5 -18.68 30.00 5.40
C PRO A 5 -19.25 30.34 6.78
N ALA A 6 -19.04 29.44 7.74
CA ALA A 6 -19.45 29.63 9.12
C ALA A 6 -18.60 30.70 9.81
N ARG A 7 -19.19 31.35 10.82
CA ARG A 7 -18.58 32.36 11.68
C ARG A 7 -18.74 31.94 13.14
N PRO A 8 -17.96 32.49 14.09
CA PRO A 8 -18.08 32.14 15.50
C PRO A 8 -19.51 32.31 16.06
N SER A 9 -20.26 33.28 15.54
CA SER A 9 -21.67 33.51 15.89
C SER A 9 -22.63 32.39 15.45
N ASP A 10 -22.24 31.56 14.49
CA ASP A 10 -23.07 30.46 13.97
C ASP A 10 -23.00 29.19 14.82
N ILE A 11 -22.00 29.07 15.71
CA ILE A 11 -21.74 27.87 16.52
C ILE A 11 -22.99 27.41 17.29
N PRO A 12 -23.76 28.28 17.97
CA PRO A 12 -24.97 27.85 18.66
C PRO A 12 -26.01 27.22 17.72
N GLY A 13 -26.20 27.79 16.53
CA GLY A 13 -27.14 27.30 15.53
C GLY A 13 -26.69 25.97 14.90
N ILE A 14 -25.39 25.84 14.60
CA ILE A 14 -24.79 24.57 14.15
C ILE A 14 -24.99 23.48 15.20
N MET A 15 -24.68 23.77 16.47
CA MET A 15 -24.85 22.83 17.58
C MET A 15 -26.29 22.38 17.72
N ALA A 16 -27.26 23.31 17.67
CA ALA A 16 -28.67 22.98 17.75
C ALA A 16 -29.09 22.03 16.62
N LEU A 17 -28.76 22.37 15.38
CA LEU A 17 -29.12 21.58 14.20
C LEU A 17 -28.47 20.20 14.17
N VAL A 18 -27.19 20.09 14.54
CA VAL A 18 -26.49 18.80 14.64
C VAL A 18 -27.11 17.95 15.75
N ASN A 19 -27.39 18.53 16.93
CA ASN A 19 -27.99 17.80 18.04
C ASN A 19 -29.39 17.25 17.72
N ASP A 20 -30.18 17.95 16.89
CA ASP A 20 -31.46 17.43 16.39
C ASP A 20 -31.27 16.12 15.61
N HIS A 21 -30.27 16.07 14.73
CA HIS A 21 -29.95 14.88 13.93
C HIS A 21 -29.24 13.79 14.75
N VAL A 22 -28.57 14.16 15.84
CA VAL A 22 -28.03 13.18 16.80
C VAL A 22 -29.17 12.48 17.54
N ARG A 23 -30.22 13.22 17.93
CA ARG A 23 -31.41 12.64 18.58
C ARG A 23 -32.19 11.69 17.69
N SER A 24 -32.23 11.92 16.38
CA SER A 24 -32.84 10.99 15.42
C SER A 24 -31.95 9.80 15.04
N GLY A 25 -30.69 9.77 15.49
CA GLY A 25 -29.71 8.74 15.14
C GLY A 25 -29.07 8.92 13.76
N ASP A 26 -29.31 10.05 13.09
CA ASP A 26 -28.78 10.34 11.76
C ASP A 26 -27.31 10.80 11.80
N LEU A 27 -26.88 11.43 12.89
CA LEU A 27 -25.51 11.93 13.07
C LEU A 27 -24.91 11.52 14.42
N LEU A 28 -23.57 11.45 14.45
CA LEU A 28 -22.81 11.33 15.70
C LEU A 28 -22.63 12.68 16.40
N PRO A 29 -22.60 12.72 17.75
CA PRO A 29 -22.43 13.96 18.50
C PRO A 29 -21.12 14.69 18.17
N ARG A 30 -21.14 16.01 18.33
CA ARG A 30 -19.96 16.88 18.19
C ARG A 30 -19.82 17.74 19.44
N THR A 31 -18.60 17.88 19.92
CA THR A 31 -18.30 18.80 21.01
C THR A 31 -18.20 20.22 20.46
N LYS A 32 -18.52 21.21 21.29
CA LYS A 32 -18.33 22.62 20.95
C LYS A 32 -16.86 22.92 20.57
N ALA A 33 -15.90 22.30 21.26
CA ALA A 33 -14.48 22.44 20.98
C ALA A 33 -14.13 21.95 19.56
N SER A 34 -14.62 20.78 19.17
CA SER A 34 -14.40 20.22 17.83
C SER A 34 -14.95 21.11 16.72
N ILE A 35 -16.11 21.76 16.93
CA ILE A 35 -16.67 22.72 15.97
C ILE A 35 -15.84 24.01 15.92
N ILE A 36 -15.35 24.51 17.06
CA ILE A 36 -14.49 25.70 17.09
C ILE A 36 -13.20 25.46 16.30
N GLU A 37 -12.54 24.32 16.53
CA GLU A 37 -11.27 23.95 15.90
C GLU A 37 -11.40 23.81 14.38
N THR A 38 -12.54 23.31 13.91
CA THR A 38 -12.77 23.04 12.48
C THR A 38 -13.60 24.13 11.78
N LEU A 39 -13.99 25.19 12.49
CA LEU A 39 -14.94 26.21 12.01
C LEU A 39 -14.64 26.78 10.59
N PRO A 40 -13.37 27.03 10.18
CA PRO A 40 -13.05 27.49 8.83
C PRO A 40 -13.56 26.57 7.71
N ASP A 41 -13.78 25.29 8.02
CA ASP A 41 -14.18 24.27 7.07
C ASP A 41 -15.69 23.99 7.07
N TRP A 42 -16.46 24.77 7.84
CA TRP A 42 -17.91 24.69 7.89
C TRP A 42 -18.58 25.63 6.90
N LEU A 43 -19.61 25.12 6.24
CA LEU A 43 -20.60 25.92 5.53
C LEU A 43 -21.93 25.87 6.26
N VAL A 44 -22.64 27.00 6.24
CA VAL A 44 -23.99 27.14 6.81
C VAL A 44 -24.96 27.72 5.79
N GLY A 45 -26.19 27.21 5.78
CA GLY A 45 -27.32 27.72 5.04
C GLY A 45 -28.28 28.47 5.96
N ARG A 46 -28.67 29.69 5.58
CA ARG A 46 -29.62 30.52 6.35
C ARG A 46 -30.90 30.81 5.58
N ASP A 47 -32.04 30.68 6.25
CA ASP A 47 -33.35 31.00 5.68
C ASP A 47 -33.65 32.52 5.70
N ALA A 48 -34.88 32.90 5.37
CA ALA A 48 -35.30 34.30 5.31
C ALA A 48 -35.37 34.97 6.70
N ASP A 49 -35.53 34.19 7.76
CA ASP A 49 -35.58 34.64 9.16
C ASP A 49 -34.18 34.68 9.79
N ASP A 50 -33.13 34.47 8.98
CA ASP A 50 -31.72 34.42 9.37
C ASP A 50 -31.37 33.24 10.30
N ASP A 51 -32.22 32.21 10.36
CA ASP A 51 -31.97 30.97 11.10
C ASP A 51 -31.02 30.04 10.34
N ILE A 52 -30.16 29.32 11.07
CA ILE A 52 -29.35 28.23 10.50
C ILE A 52 -30.25 27.03 10.19
N VAL A 53 -30.48 26.77 8.91
CA VAL A 53 -31.36 25.68 8.43
C VAL A 53 -30.62 24.55 7.73
N ALA A 54 -29.33 24.74 7.43
CA ALA A 54 -28.46 23.69 6.91
C ALA A 54 -27.02 23.91 7.38
N CYS A 55 -26.27 22.83 7.63
CA CYS A 55 -24.83 22.91 7.87
C CYS A 55 -24.10 21.68 7.31
N VAL A 56 -22.81 21.84 7.04
CA VAL A 56 -21.89 20.76 6.68
C VAL A 56 -20.46 21.20 6.95
N SER A 57 -19.59 20.26 7.27
CA SER A 57 -18.15 20.48 7.43
C SER A 57 -17.34 19.59 6.49
N LEU A 58 -16.17 20.06 6.09
CA LEU A 58 -15.18 19.26 5.37
C LEU A 58 -13.99 18.98 6.32
N LEU A 59 -13.73 17.71 6.63
CA LEU A 59 -12.62 17.32 7.51
C LEU A 59 -11.49 16.72 6.69
N TYR A 60 -10.32 17.33 6.72
CA TYR A 60 -9.14 16.89 5.97
C TYR A 60 -8.37 15.83 6.77
N TYR A 61 -8.05 14.72 6.10
CA TYR A 61 -7.18 13.66 6.64
C TYR A 61 -5.78 13.74 6.04
N THR A 62 -5.68 14.07 4.75
CA THR A 62 -4.43 14.30 4.03
C THR A 62 -4.66 15.43 3.02
N GLN A 63 -3.61 15.85 2.32
CA GLN A 63 -3.74 16.78 1.18
C GLN A 63 -4.65 16.23 0.07
N ASN A 64 -4.78 14.89 0.00
CA ASN A 64 -5.51 14.20 -1.06
C ASN A 64 -6.90 13.68 -0.64
N LEU A 65 -7.28 13.76 0.65
CA LEU A 65 -8.47 13.11 1.18
C LEU A 65 -9.20 13.96 2.22
N ALA A 66 -10.51 14.16 2.01
CA ALA A 66 -11.39 14.83 2.97
C ALA A 66 -12.74 14.10 3.16
N GLU A 67 -13.32 14.22 4.35
CA GLU A 67 -14.65 13.70 4.70
C GLU A 67 -15.71 14.81 4.69
N VAL A 68 -16.84 14.58 4.02
CA VAL A 68 -18.05 15.38 4.24
C VAL A 68 -18.68 14.93 5.55
N ARG A 69 -18.53 15.75 6.59
CA ARG A 69 -18.95 15.44 7.95
C ARG A 69 -20.08 16.36 8.39
N SER A 70 -20.95 15.86 9.27
CA SER A 70 -22.00 16.66 9.95
C SER A 70 -22.97 17.37 8.99
N LEU A 71 -23.31 16.75 7.85
CA LEU A 71 -24.33 17.26 6.95
C LEU A 71 -25.71 17.17 7.61
N ALA A 72 -26.34 18.31 7.89
CA ALA A 72 -27.63 18.40 8.54
C ALA A 72 -28.53 19.44 7.86
N VAL A 73 -29.84 19.16 7.80
CA VAL A 73 -30.86 20.05 7.23
C VAL A 73 -32.08 20.04 8.13
N ALA A 74 -32.54 21.22 8.54
CA ALA A 74 -33.67 21.36 9.46
C ALA A 74 -34.96 20.78 8.85
N ASP A 75 -35.76 20.10 9.67
CA ASP A 75 -37.00 19.43 9.22
C ASP A 75 -37.95 20.38 8.49
N LYS A 76 -38.08 21.62 8.98
CA LYS A 76 -38.94 22.66 8.39
C LYS A 76 -38.60 23.00 6.93
N VAL A 77 -37.38 22.66 6.46
CA VAL A 77 -36.93 22.92 5.09
C VAL A 77 -36.53 21.66 4.31
N LYS A 78 -36.78 20.46 4.85
CA LYS A 78 -36.53 19.19 4.12
C LYS A 78 -37.36 19.16 2.84
N GLY A 79 -36.77 18.63 1.76
CA GLY A 79 -37.41 18.59 0.44
C GLY A 79 -37.34 19.90 -0.36
N LEU A 80 -36.98 21.04 0.26
CA LEU A 80 -36.91 22.34 -0.43
C LEU A 80 -35.60 22.56 -1.21
N GLY A 81 -34.67 21.61 -1.22
CA GLY A 81 -33.41 21.66 -1.98
C GLY A 81 -32.16 22.14 -1.21
N TRP A 82 -32.29 22.46 0.08
CA TRP A 82 -31.17 22.92 0.91
C TRP A 82 -30.01 21.92 0.99
N GLY A 83 -30.32 20.63 1.21
CA GLY A 83 -29.31 19.58 1.27
C GLY A 83 -28.48 19.46 -0.01
N HIS A 84 -29.14 19.48 -1.18
CA HIS A 84 -28.46 19.43 -2.48
C HIS A 84 -27.58 20.66 -2.71
N THR A 85 -28.07 21.82 -2.30
CA THR A 85 -27.38 23.10 -2.52
C THR A 85 -26.14 23.21 -1.65
N ILE A 86 -26.23 22.81 -0.36
CA ILE A 86 -25.08 22.84 0.55
C ILE A 86 -24.05 21.74 0.22
N MET A 87 -24.51 20.58 -0.25
CA MET A 87 -23.62 19.53 -0.77
C MET A 87 -22.83 20.02 -1.99
N LYS A 88 -23.49 20.69 -2.94
CA LYS A 88 -22.79 21.30 -4.08
C LYS A 88 -21.74 22.33 -3.64
N ALA A 89 -22.07 23.15 -2.64
CA ALA A 89 -21.16 24.16 -2.12
C ALA A 89 -19.93 23.54 -1.44
N ILE A 90 -20.09 22.51 -0.61
CA ILE A 90 -18.96 21.86 0.07
C ILE A 90 -18.06 21.10 -0.91
N ILE A 91 -18.64 20.47 -1.94
CA ILE A 91 -17.88 19.85 -3.03
C ILE A 91 -17.08 20.90 -3.81
N ALA A 92 -17.68 22.07 -4.08
CA ALA A 92 -16.99 23.16 -4.76
C ALA A 92 -15.80 23.69 -3.92
N LYS A 93 -15.97 23.80 -2.60
CA LYS A 93 -14.87 24.11 -1.68
C LYS A 93 -13.77 23.04 -1.74
N ALA A 94 -14.11 21.75 -1.66
CA ALA A 94 -13.11 20.68 -1.78
C ALA A 94 -12.29 20.76 -3.09
N ARG A 95 -12.96 21.10 -4.21
CA ARG A 95 -12.27 21.36 -5.49
C ARG A 95 -11.34 22.57 -5.44
N GLN A 96 -11.80 23.66 -4.83
CA GLN A 96 -11.00 24.88 -4.67
C GLN A 96 -9.76 24.64 -3.81
N ASP A 97 -9.88 23.79 -2.80
CA ASP A 97 -8.78 23.41 -1.91
C ASP A 97 -7.85 22.36 -2.53
N GLY A 98 -8.11 21.92 -3.77
CA GLY A 98 -7.26 20.97 -4.49
C GLY A 98 -7.40 19.51 -4.04
N VAL A 99 -8.43 19.16 -3.26
CA VAL A 99 -8.61 17.80 -2.76
C VAL A 99 -9.21 16.90 -3.85
N PRO A 100 -8.52 15.84 -4.31
CA PRO A 100 -8.95 14.96 -5.39
C PRO A 100 -10.03 13.95 -4.96
N THR A 101 -10.08 13.55 -3.68
CA THR A 101 -11.02 12.55 -3.19
C THR A 101 -11.77 13.03 -1.96
N VAL A 102 -13.10 12.93 -2.03
CA VAL A 102 -14.00 13.24 -0.93
C VAL A 102 -14.83 12.00 -0.59
N PHE A 103 -15.02 11.70 0.69
CA PHE A 103 -15.85 10.57 1.12
C PHE A 103 -16.81 10.96 2.24
N ALA A 104 -17.73 10.06 2.58
CA ALA A 104 -18.56 10.15 3.77
C ALA A 104 -18.89 8.76 4.31
N LEU A 105 -19.05 8.63 5.62
CA LEU A 105 -19.76 7.52 6.24
C LEU A 105 -21.19 7.98 6.51
N THR A 106 -22.18 7.29 5.95
CA THR A 106 -23.57 7.78 5.95
C THR A 106 -24.61 6.67 5.97
N ARG A 107 -25.73 6.93 6.63
CA ARG A 107 -26.97 6.13 6.50
C ARG A 107 -27.84 6.61 5.32
N ALA A 108 -27.63 7.84 4.85
CA ALA A 108 -28.40 8.46 3.78
C ALA A 108 -27.82 8.18 2.38
N VAL A 109 -27.47 6.92 2.09
CA VAL A 109 -26.80 6.52 0.83
C VAL A 109 -27.49 7.05 -0.44
N PRO A 110 -28.83 6.98 -0.59
CA PRO A 110 -29.50 7.47 -1.79
C PRO A 110 -29.32 8.97 -2.03
N PHE A 111 -29.14 9.76 -0.97
CA PHE A 111 -28.87 11.20 -1.08
C PHE A 111 -27.48 11.46 -1.65
N PHE A 112 -26.46 10.75 -1.14
CA PHE A 112 -25.08 10.90 -1.61
C PHE A 112 -24.90 10.38 -3.05
N GLN A 113 -25.59 9.30 -3.43
CA GLN A 113 -25.59 8.82 -4.81
C GLN A 113 -26.16 9.86 -5.79
N LYS A 114 -27.24 10.56 -5.42
CA LYS A 114 -27.78 11.68 -6.21
C LYS A 114 -26.80 12.87 -6.32
N ALA A 115 -25.90 13.02 -5.36
CA ALA A 115 -24.82 14.00 -5.39
C ALA A 115 -23.58 13.51 -6.16
N GLY A 116 -23.61 12.30 -6.72
CA GLY A 116 -22.54 11.73 -7.55
C GLY A 116 -21.58 10.79 -6.82
N PHE A 117 -21.79 10.51 -5.53
CA PHE A 117 -20.95 9.57 -4.80
C PHE A 117 -21.26 8.13 -5.20
N THR A 118 -20.25 7.26 -5.19
CA THR A 118 -20.39 5.81 -5.34
C THR A 118 -20.19 5.10 -4.01
N ILE A 119 -20.82 3.95 -3.82
CA ILE A 119 -20.59 3.13 -2.63
C ILE A 119 -19.18 2.53 -2.72
N THR A 120 -18.47 2.51 -1.59
CA THR A 120 -17.16 1.89 -1.48
C THR A 120 -17.02 1.21 -0.11
N SER A 121 -15.87 0.59 0.16
CA SER A 121 -15.63 -0.05 1.46
C SER A 121 -14.93 0.89 2.43
N LYS A 122 -15.16 0.73 3.74
CA LYS A 122 -14.57 1.58 4.79
C LYS A 122 -13.05 1.42 4.85
N GLU A 123 -12.56 0.25 4.48
CA GLU A 123 -11.14 -0.13 4.44
C GLU A 123 -10.34 0.75 3.48
N ARG A 124 -10.99 1.39 2.49
CA ARG A 124 -10.37 2.35 1.58
C ARG A 124 -10.00 3.68 2.25
N PHE A 125 -10.51 3.95 3.45
CA PHE A 125 -10.24 5.16 4.22
C PHE A 125 -9.57 4.81 5.56
N PRO A 126 -8.36 4.23 5.55
CA PRO A 126 -7.69 3.82 6.78
C PRO A 126 -7.46 5.02 7.70
N GLN A 127 -7.20 6.22 7.17
CA GLN A 127 -7.07 7.43 7.99
C GLN A 127 -8.34 7.71 8.81
N LYS A 128 -9.53 7.46 8.24
CA LYS A 128 -10.81 7.58 8.95
C LYS A 128 -10.97 6.52 10.02
N VAL A 129 -10.75 5.26 9.61
CA VAL A 129 -10.97 4.10 10.47
C VAL A 129 -10.07 4.21 11.71
N TRP A 130 -8.80 4.53 11.52
CA TRP A 130 -7.83 4.63 12.61
C TRP A 130 -8.02 5.88 13.48
N ARG A 131 -8.31 7.05 12.88
CA ARG A 131 -8.42 8.31 13.64
C ARG A 131 -9.73 8.43 14.42
N ASP A 132 -10.86 8.08 13.80
CA ASP A 132 -12.18 8.30 14.40
C ASP A 132 -12.90 7.00 14.74
N CYS A 133 -12.79 5.95 13.91
CA CYS A 133 -13.61 4.75 14.12
C CYS A 133 -13.10 3.88 15.28
N THR A 134 -11.78 3.82 15.52
CA THR A 134 -11.21 3.05 16.66
C THR A 134 -11.74 3.48 18.03
N GLN A 135 -12.04 4.77 18.20
CA GLN A 135 -12.64 5.33 19.41
C GLN A 135 -14.15 5.49 19.30
N CYS A 136 -14.74 5.09 18.17
CA CYS A 136 -16.16 5.21 17.95
C CYS A 136 -16.90 4.16 18.79
N PRO A 137 -17.88 4.55 19.61
CA PRO A 137 -18.68 3.61 20.39
C PRO A 137 -19.50 2.65 19.52
N LEU A 138 -19.57 2.91 18.21
CA LEU A 138 -20.27 2.08 17.24
C LEU A 138 -19.33 1.23 16.37
N ILE A 139 -18.02 1.16 16.63
CA ILE A 139 -17.06 0.48 15.72
C ILE A 139 -17.51 -0.93 15.30
N ASP A 140 -17.93 -1.76 16.25
CA ASP A 140 -18.32 -3.15 16.00
C ASP A 140 -19.72 -3.30 15.41
N ASN A 141 -20.55 -2.25 15.48
CA ASN A 141 -21.95 -2.25 15.05
C ASN A 141 -22.26 -1.06 14.12
N CYS A 142 -21.26 -0.58 13.37
CA CYS A 142 -21.39 0.61 12.57
C CYS A 142 -22.17 0.30 11.27
N ASP A 143 -23.42 0.71 11.23
CA ASP A 143 -24.34 0.58 10.10
C ASP A 143 -24.21 1.70 9.04
N GLU A 144 -23.26 2.63 9.22
CA GLU A 144 -22.96 3.63 8.19
C GLU A 144 -22.31 2.98 6.96
N THR A 145 -22.74 3.38 5.77
CA THR A 145 -22.13 2.95 4.51
C THR A 145 -21.09 3.98 4.06
N ALA A 146 -19.91 3.52 3.63
CA ALA A 146 -18.91 4.40 3.03
C ALA A 146 -19.30 4.75 1.58
N VAL A 147 -19.28 6.04 1.27
CA VAL A 147 -19.52 6.56 -0.08
C VAL A 147 -18.39 7.51 -0.46
N VAL A 148 -18.02 7.54 -1.74
CA VAL A 148 -16.86 8.28 -2.24
C VAL A 148 -17.18 9.04 -3.52
N LEU A 149 -16.62 10.24 -3.65
CA LEU A 149 -16.67 11.08 -4.82
C LEU A 149 -15.24 11.46 -5.20
N ASN A 150 -14.80 10.99 -6.35
CA ASN A 150 -13.55 11.44 -6.97
C ASN A 150 -13.85 12.71 -7.76
N LEU A 151 -13.15 13.80 -7.45
CA LEU A 151 -13.39 15.10 -8.07
C LEU A 151 -12.68 15.26 -9.43
N ASN A 152 -11.82 14.29 -9.81
CA ASN A 152 -11.46 13.83 -11.18
C ASN A 152 -10.54 12.58 -11.10
N PRO A 153 -10.37 11.76 -12.17
CA PRO A 153 -10.66 10.33 -12.06
C PRO A 153 -9.45 9.42 -11.84
N VAL A 154 -9.52 8.59 -10.80
CA VAL A 154 -9.00 7.21 -10.83
C VAL A 154 -10.10 6.28 -10.33
N THR A 155 -10.51 5.36 -11.18
CA THR A 155 -11.43 4.26 -10.87
C THR A 155 -10.70 3.26 -9.98
N HIS A 156 -10.88 3.37 -8.67
CA HIS A 156 -10.52 2.30 -7.75
C HIS A 156 -11.58 1.21 -7.81
N ILE A 157 -11.14 -0.02 -8.08
CA ILE A 157 -11.98 -1.21 -7.99
C ILE A 157 -11.99 -1.67 -6.53
N PRO A 158 -13.16 -1.87 -5.88
CA PRO A 158 -13.20 -2.52 -4.60
C PRO A 158 -12.76 -3.99 -4.74
N LEU A 159 -11.93 -4.44 -3.80
CA LEU A 159 -11.35 -5.79 -3.74
C LEU A 159 -12.38 -6.89 -4.05
N PRO A 160 -12.07 -7.86 -4.93
CA PRO A 160 -12.79 -9.12 -4.93
C PRO A 160 -12.50 -9.87 -3.63
N ILE A 161 -13.55 -10.43 -3.03
CA ILE A 161 -13.42 -11.34 -1.89
C ILE A 161 -12.63 -12.56 -2.39
N ILE A 162 -11.36 -12.67 -1.99
CA ILE A 162 -10.59 -13.89 -2.20
C ILE A 162 -11.34 -14.99 -1.48
N ARG A 163 -11.94 -15.91 -2.24
CA ARG A 163 -12.54 -17.11 -1.68
C ARG A 163 -11.42 -17.84 -0.94
N THR A 164 -11.66 -18.15 0.33
CA THR A 164 -10.86 -19.12 1.08
C THR A 164 -10.60 -20.33 0.17
N ILE A 165 -9.32 -20.67 0.01
CA ILE A 165 -8.87 -21.83 -0.76
C ILE A 165 -9.73 -23.02 -0.34
N PRO A 166 -10.53 -23.64 -1.24
CA PRO A 166 -11.19 -24.88 -0.92
C PRO A 166 -10.11 -25.88 -0.52
N GLN A 167 -10.29 -26.57 0.61
CA GLN A 167 -9.41 -27.66 1.03
C GLN A 167 -9.04 -28.51 -0.20
N ALA A 168 -7.73 -28.67 -0.42
CA ALA A 168 -7.17 -29.36 -1.57
C ALA A 168 -7.89 -30.68 -1.81
N GLN A 169 -8.80 -30.71 -2.79
CA GLN A 169 -9.22 -31.97 -3.38
C GLN A 169 -8.03 -32.45 -4.21
N THR A 170 -7.47 -33.58 -3.80
CA THR A 170 -6.39 -34.28 -4.48
C THR A 170 -6.79 -34.56 -5.93
N PHE A 171 -6.34 -33.72 -6.87
CA PHE A 171 -6.37 -34.05 -8.29
C PHE A 171 -5.16 -34.93 -8.59
N ILE A 172 -5.38 -36.24 -8.51
CA ILE A 172 -4.45 -37.22 -9.10
C ILE A 172 -4.64 -37.11 -10.62
N GLN A 173 -3.68 -36.49 -11.32
CA GLN A 173 -3.63 -36.60 -12.78
C GLN A 173 -3.18 -38.02 -13.16
N PRO A 174 -3.78 -38.64 -14.20
CA PRO A 174 -3.32 -39.94 -14.68
C PRO A 174 -1.91 -39.81 -15.29
N PRO A 175 -1.11 -40.90 -15.27
CA PRO A 175 0.26 -40.87 -15.76
C PRO A 175 0.33 -40.54 -17.25
N ILE A 176 1.25 -39.64 -17.60
CA ILE A 176 1.56 -39.25 -18.96
C ILE A 176 2.12 -40.47 -19.70
N GLN A 177 1.41 -40.96 -20.72
CA GLN A 177 1.95 -41.94 -21.65
C GLN A 177 2.94 -41.25 -22.59
N ILE A 178 4.22 -41.61 -22.46
CA ILE A 178 5.28 -41.14 -23.35
C ILE A 178 5.31 -42.08 -24.57
N GLN A 179 4.96 -41.56 -25.75
CA GLN A 179 5.29 -42.19 -27.03
C GLN A 179 6.58 -41.57 -27.58
N PRO A 180 7.46 -42.36 -28.22
CA PRO A 180 8.71 -41.85 -28.78
C PRO A 180 8.43 -41.03 -30.05
N THR A 181 8.91 -39.78 -30.08
CA THR A 181 8.78 -38.87 -31.22
C THR A 181 9.92 -39.06 -32.21
N ILE A 182 9.55 -39.17 -33.49
CA ILE A 182 10.42 -39.10 -34.67
C ILE A 182 10.91 -37.64 -34.84
N GLU A 183 12.18 -37.49 -35.23
CA GLU A 183 12.86 -36.21 -35.47
C GLU A 183 12.13 -35.33 -36.50
N GLY A 184 11.72 -34.14 -36.04
CA GLY A 184 11.25 -33.02 -36.83
C GLY A 184 11.24 -31.78 -35.94
N GLU A 185 11.77 -30.65 -36.42
CA GLU A 185 11.80 -29.38 -35.70
C GLU A 185 10.39 -29.00 -35.22
N VAL A 186 10.15 -29.10 -33.91
CA VAL A 186 8.94 -28.59 -33.28
C VAL A 186 9.13 -27.09 -33.12
N ILE A 187 8.63 -26.31 -34.08
CA ILE A 187 8.30 -24.91 -33.83
C ILE A 187 7.13 -24.94 -32.83
N MET A 188 7.43 -24.82 -31.54
CA MET A 188 6.39 -24.67 -30.52
C MET A 188 5.65 -23.36 -30.80
N SER A 189 4.45 -23.44 -31.37
CA SER A 189 3.57 -22.28 -31.47
C SER A 189 3.30 -21.77 -30.05
N LYS A 190 3.69 -20.52 -29.76
CA LYS A 190 3.37 -19.88 -28.47
C LYS A 190 1.87 -20.04 -28.19
N GLN A 191 1.52 -20.43 -26.97
CA GLN A 191 0.11 -20.57 -26.58
C GLN A 191 -0.62 -19.23 -26.80
N LYS A 192 -1.85 -19.31 -27.31
CA LYS A 192 -2.67 -18.11 -27.56
C LYS A 192 -2.96 -17.40 -26.24
N ILE A 193 -2.57 -16.13 -26.15
CA ILE A 193 -2.87 -15.23 -25.02
C ILE A 193 -3.68 -14.08 -25.60
N ASN A 194 -4.85 -13.80 -25.04
CA ASN A 194 -5.73 -12.73 -25.52
C ASN A 194 -5.49 -11.45 -24.74
N LYS A 195 -5.24 -11.53 -23.42
CA LYS A 195 -5.09 -10.37 -22.54
C LYS A 195 -4.15 -10.67 -21.38
N ALA A 196 -3.16 -9.80 -21.17
CA ALA A 196 -2.17 -9.93 -20.11
C ALA A 196 -2.17 -8.73 -19.16
N VAL A 197 -2.04 -8.99 -17.85
CA VAL A 197 -1.78 -7.95 -16.84
C VAL A 197 -0.29 -7.89 -16.54
N LEU A 198 0.35 -6.74 -16.76
CA LEU A 198 1.77 -6.51 -16.55
C LEU A 198 2.03 -5.78 -15.23
N ALA A 199 2.90 -6.35 -14.40
CA ALA A 199 3.60 -5.63 -13.32
C ALA A 199 4.40 -4.45 -13.90
N TYR A 200 3.90 -3.23 -13.75
CA TYR A 200 4.43 -2.04 -14.40
C TYR A 200 5.00 -1.04 -13.38
N SER A 201 6.32 -0.88 -13.40
CA SER A 201 7.07 0.05 -12.54
C SER A 201 7.39 1.38 -13.21
N GLY A 202 7.17 1.53 -14.53
CA GLY A 202 7.56 2.74 -15.25
C GLY A 202 9.02 2.80 -15.67
N GLY A 203 9.86 1.87 -15.22
CA GLY A 203 11.23 1.72 -15.70
C GLY A 203 11.31 1.46 -17.21
N LEU A 204 12.52 1.59 -17.77
CA LEU A 204 12.78 1.29 -19.18
C LEU A 204 12.30 -0.13 -19.54
N ASP A 205 12.68 -1.11 -18.74
CA ASP A 205 12.41 -2.52 -19.02
C ASP A 205 10.91 -2.82 -19.07
N THR A 206 10.15 -2.43 -18.05
CA THR A 206 8.69 -2.64 -18.02
C THR A 206 7.96 -1.84 -19.08
N SER A 207 8.49 -0.68 -19.51
CA SER A 207 7.96 0.09 -20.64
C SER A 207 8.19 -0.60 -21.99
N VAL A 208 9.33 -1.27 -22.16
CA VAL A 208 9.65 -2.06 -23.36
C VAL A 208 8.85 -3.36 -23.42
N ILE A 209 8.49 -3.94 -22.27
CA ILE A 209 7.66 -5.16 -22.22
C ILE A 209 6.27 -4.94 -22.85
N VAL A 210 5.69 -3.74 -22.72
CA VAL A 210 4.34 -3.44 -23.26
C VAL A 210 4.25 -3.68 -24.78
N PRO A 211 5.04 -3.02 -25.64
CA PRO A 211 5.03 -3.31 -27.07
C PRO A 211 5.55 -4.71 -27.40
N TRP A 212 6.46 -5.27 -26.60
CA TRP A 212 6.96 -6.63 -26.81
C TRP A 212 5.87 -7.69 -26.66
N LEU A 213 5.02 -7.60 -25.63
CA LEU A 213 3.87 -8.48 -25.44
C LEU A 213 2.92 -8.40 -26.63
N ARG A 214 2.64 -7.19 -27.12
CA ARG A 214 1.78 -6.98 -28.29
C ARG A 214 2.37 -7.58 -29.56
N GLU A 215 3.67 -7.39 -29.81
CA GLU A 215 4.34 -7.93 -31.00
C GLU A 215 4.43 -9.47 -30.97
N ASN A 216 4.72 -10.06 -29.81
CA ASN A 216 5.03 -11.48 -29.69
C ASN A 216 3.84 -12.38 -29.38
N TYR A 217 2.80 -11.82 -28.74
CA TYR A 217 1.60 -12.56 -28.36
C TYR A 217 0.32 -12.03 -29.02
N GLY A 218 0.35 -10.82 -29.59
CA GLY A 218 -0.85 -10.19 -30.16
C GLY A 218 -1.93 -9.88 -29.13
N CYS A 219 -1.57 -9.84 -27.84
CA CYS A 219 -2.52 -9.69 -26.74
C CYS A 219 -2.78 -8.23 -26.38
N GLU A 220 -3.93 -7.99 -25.77
CA GLU A 220 -4.22 -6.75 -25.04
C GLU A 220 -3.36 -6.70 -23.77
N VAL A 221 -2.71 -5.55 -23.50
CA VAL A 221 -1.86 -5.38 -22.32
C VAL A 221 -2.51 -4.39 -21.36
N ILE A 222 -2.69 -4.79 -20.12
CA ILE A 222 -3.12 -3.95 -19.01
C ILE A 222 -1.93 -3.75 -18.08
N CYS A 223 -1.56 -2.50 -17.79
CA CYS A 223 -0.49 -2.22 -16.83
C CYS A 223 -1.06 -2.06 -15.42
N PHE A 224 -0.39 -2.64 -14.43
CA PHE A 224 -0.68 -2.44 -13.02
C PHE A 224 0.57 -1.95 -12.28
N CYS A 225 0.42 -0.80 -11.62
CA CYS A 225 1.39 -0.27 -10.69
C CYS A 225 0.79 -0.25 -9.28
N ALA A 226 1.55 -0.79 -8.32
CA ALA A 226 1.24 -0.70 -6.90
C ALA A 226 1.98 0.50 -6.30
N ASN A 227 1.26 1.46 -5.72
CA ASN A 227 1.86 2.39 -4.78
C ASN A 227 1.97 1.71 -3.42
N ILE A 228 3.21 1.35 -3.07
CA ILE A 228 3.63 0.71 -1.83
C ILE A 228 4.65 1.57 -1.08
N GLY A 229 4.74 2.87 -1.38
CA GLY A 229 5.62 3.81 -0.69
C GLY A 229 6.98 4.01 -1.35
N GLN A 230 7.08 3.80 -2.67
CA GLN A 230 8.29 4.06 -3.47
C GLN A 230 8.58 5.55 -3.71
N GLY A 231 7.67 6.45 -3.33
CA GLY A 231 7.76 7.90 -3.55
C GLY A 231 6.92 8.39 -4.74
N ASP A 232 6.39 9.60 -4.63
CA ASP A 232 5.43 10.15 -5.60
C ASP A 232 6.05 10.41 -6.98
N VAL A 233 7.35 10.75 -7.03
CA VAL A 233 8.10 11.01 -8.27
C VAL A 233 8.10 9.80 -9.21
N GLU A 234 8.09 8.58 -8.67
CA GLU A 234 8.03 7.33 -9.46
C GLU A 234 6.64 7.10 -10.09
N LEU A 235 5.59 7.79 -9.60
CA LEU A 235 4.21 7.65 -10.07
C LEU A 235 3.80 8.77 -11.04
N GLU A 236 4.51 9.89 -11.04
CA GLU A 236 4.24 11.03 -11.92
C GLU A 236 4.41 10.64 -13.41
N GLY A 237 3.41 10.96 -14.23
CA GLY A 237 3.42 10.65 -15.68
C GLY A 237 3.36 9.15 -16.02
N LEU A 238 3.29 8.26 -15.02
CA LEU A 238 3.36 6.81 -15.22
C LEU A 238 2.21 6.28 -16.09
N ARG A 239 0.99 6.80 -15.87
CA ARG A 239 -0.19 6.42 -16.67
C ARG A 239 -0.02 6.79 -18.14
N ASP A 240 0.39 8.02 -18.40
CA ASP A 240 0.55 8.51 -19.78
C ASP A 240 1.67 7.74 -20.49
N LYS A 241 2.76 7.44 -19.78
CA LYS A 241 3.86 6.61 -20.29
C LYS A 241 3.40 5.20 -20.66
N ALA A 242 2.64 4.53 -19.79
CA ALA A 242 2.12 3.19 -20.06
C ALA A 242 1.18 3.15 -21.28
N LEU A 243 0.27 4.12 -21.37
CA LEU A 243 -0.65 4.26 -22.51
C LEU A 243 0.11 4.54 -23.81
N ALA A 244 1.08 5.47 -23.78
CA ALA A 244 1.94 5.78 -24.91
C ALA A 244 2.81 4.58 -25.34
N SER A 245 3.19 3.71 -24.40
CA SER A 245 3.89 2.46 -24.68
C SER A 245 2.97 1.38 -25.30
N GLY A 246 1.66 1.61 -25.32
CA GLY A 246 0.67 0.75 -25.97
C GLY A 246 -0.22 -0.07 -25.03
N ALA A 247 -0.25 0.24 -23.74
CA ALA A 247 -1.21 -0.37 -22.82
C ALA A 247 -2.64 0.06 -23.15
N SER A 248 -3.58 -0.86 -23.04
CA SER A 248 -5.02 -0.61 -23.21
C SER A 248 -5.64 0.08 -21.98
N LYS A 249 -5.12 -0.25 -20.79
CA LYS A 249 -5.61 0.22 -19.50
C LYS A 249 -4.47 0.26 -18.48
N VAL A 250 -4.56 1.17 -17.52
CA VAL A 250 -3.55 1.35 -16.47
C VAL A 250 -4.21 1.48 -15.10
N TYR A 251 -3.88 0.56 -14.22
CA TYR A 251 -4.19 0.58 -12.80
C TYR A 251 -3.01 1.14 -12.02
N ILE A 252 -3.27 2.14 -11.17
CA ILE A 252 -2.31 2.67 -10.21
C ILE A 252 -3.05 2.69 -8.88
N GLU A 253 -2.74 1.74 -8.01
CA GLU A 253 -3.50 1.53 -6.76
C GLU A 253 -2.62 1.88 -5.56
N ASP A 254 -3.13 2.73 -4.66
CA ASP A 254 -2.51 2.98 -3.36
C ASP A 254 -2.89 1.88 -2.39
N ILE A 255 -1.91 1.02 -2.13
CA ILE A 255 -2.04 -0.17 -1.28
C ILE A 255 -1.06 -0.11 -0.10
N ARG A 256 -0.54 1.08 0.23
CA ARG A 256 0.44 1.27 1.32
C ARG A 256 -0.08 0.80 2.67
N HIS A 257 -1.35 1.08 2.99
CA HIS A 257 -1.94 0.67 4.26
C HIS A 257 -2.18 -0.84 4.34
N GLU A 258 -2.58 -1.47 3.24
CA GLU A 258 -2.67 -2.93 3.15
C GLU A 258 -1.27 -3.56 3.31
N PHE A 259 -0.26 -2.97 2.65
CA PHE A 259 1.11 -3.44 2.76
C PHE A 259 1.62 -3.37 4.21
N ALA A 260 1.42 -2.24 4.89
CA ALA A 260 1.78 -2.10 6.29
C ALA A 260 1.04 -3.09 7.19
N LYS A 261 -0.30 -3.10 7.11
CA LYS A 261 -1.16 -3.83 8.04
C LYS A 261 -1.12 -5.34 7.83
N ASP A 262 -1.19 -5.80 6.59
CA ASP A 262 -1.45 -7.21 6.28
C ASP A 262 -0.16 -7.97 5.91
N PHE A 263 0.96 -7.27 5.72
CA PHE A 263 2.24 -7.88 5.34
C PHE A 263 3.38 -7.48 6.29
N LEU A 264 3.64 -6.19 6.46
CA LEU A 264 4.79 -5.71 7.24
C LEU A 264 4.62 -5.96 8.74
N PHE A 265 3.46 -5.64 9.33
CA PHE A 265 3.23 -5.88 10.76
C PHE A 265 3.21 -7.37 11.13
N PRO A 266 2.54 -8.28 10.38
CA PRO A 266 2.64 -9.71 10.65
C PRO A 266 4.07 -10.26 10.55
N MET A 267 4.85 -9.81 9.55
CA MET A 267 6.27 -10.17 9.42
C MET A 267 7.11 -9.63 10.58
N MET A 268 6.83 -8.41 11.04
CA MET A 268 7.51 -7.80 12.19
C MET A 268 7.16 -8.55 13.48
N GLN A 269 5.88 -8.85 13.71
CA GLN A 269 5.42 -9.62 14.87
C GLN A 269 6.07 -11.01 14.91
N SER A 270 6.35 -11.63 13.76
CA SER A 270 7.03 -12.92 13.73
C SER A 270 8.50 -12.83 14.14
N GLY A 271 9.10 -11.63 14.20
CA GLY A 271 10.52 -11.41 14.42
C GLY A 271 11.39 -11.83 13.22
N ALA A 272 10.82 -11.91 12.01
CA ALA A 272 11.52 -12.46 10.85
C ALA A 272 12.68 -11.55 10.42
N ILE A 273 13.91 -12.06 10.49
CA ILE A 273 15.12 -11.41 9.97
C ILE A 273 15.91 -12.42 9.16
N TYR A 274 16.12 -12.15 7.88
CA TYR A 274 16.89 -13.04 7.01
C TYR A 274 18.38 -12.85 7.21
N GLU A 275 19.08 -13.97 7.41
CA GLU A 275 20.53 -14.03 7.63
C GLU A 275 21.06 -12.98 8.64
N ARG A 276 20.27 -12.78 9.71
CA ARG A 276 20.52 -11.93 10.90
C ARG A 276 20.33 -10.43 10.72
N GLN A 277 20.32 -9.89 9.51
CA GLN A 277 20.29 -8.43 9.31
C GLN A 277 19.22 -7.95 8.32
N TYR A 278 18.79 -8.77 7.36
CA TYR A 278 17.88 -8.30 6.31
C TYR A 278 16.41 -8.37 6.74
N LEU A 279 15.76 -7.20 6.78
CA LEU A 279 14.34 -7.05 7.14
C LEU A 279 13.37 -7.26 5.96
N LEU A 280 13.78 -8.01 4.94
CA LEU A 280 12.90 -8.62 3.93
C LEU A 280 12.09 -7.67 3.04
N GLY A 281 12.38 -6.36 3.02
CA GLY A 281 11.53 -5.34 2.37
C GLY A 281 11.21 -5.59 0.89
N THR A 282 12.15 -6.12 0.11
CA THR A 282 11.93 -6.49 -1.29
C THR A 282 11.02 -7.71 -1.33
N SER A 283 11.38 -8.73 -0.55
CA SER A 283 10.76 -10.06 -0.53
C SER A 283 9.27 -10.01 -0.19
N ILE A 284 8.93 -9.20 0.82
CA ILE A 284 7.56 -9.11 1.36
C ILE A 284 6.60 -8.31 0.46
N ALA A 285 7.11 -7.39 -0.36
CA ALA A 285 6.29 -6.60 -1.28
C ALA A 285 5.75 -7.43 -2.46
N ARG A 286 6.54 -8.37 -3.00
CA ARG A 286 6.20 -9.10 -4.24
C ARG A 286 4.90 -9.90 -4.13
N PRO A 287 4.63 -10.65 -3.04
CA PRO A 287 3.36 -11.35 -2.87
C PRO A 287 2.13 -10.44 -2.86
N LEU A 288 2.24 -9.21 -2.34
CA LEU A 288 1.14 -8.23 -2.37
C LEU A 288 0.90 -7.72 -3.80
N ILE A 289 1.97 -7.32 -4.50
CA ILE A 289 1.88 -6.87 -5.90
C ILE A 289 1.28 -7.98 -6.76
N ALA A 290 1.71 -9.22 -6.56
CA ALA A 290 1.23 -10.37 -7.31
C ALA A 290 -0.25 -10.69 -7.01
N LYS A 291 -0.68 -10.58 -5.75
CA LYS A 291 -2.10 -10.72 -5.36
C LYS A 291 -2.99 -9.74 -6.11
N TRP A 292 -2.60 -8.47 -6.18
CA TRP A 292 -3.36 -7.45 -6.91
C TRP A 292 -3.38 -7.70 -8.42
N GLN A 293 -2.28 -8.19 -9.01
CA GLN A 293 -2.28 -8.57 -10.43
C GLN A 293 -3.25 -9.70 -10.75
N VAL A 294 -3.30 -10.74 -9.91
CA VAL A 294 -4.26 -11.84 -10.08
C VAL A 294 -5.69 -11.33 -9.96
N ALA A 295 -5.98 -10.47 -8.97
CA ALA A 295 -7.30 -9.87 -8.81
C ALA A 295 -7.71 -9.01 -10.02
N ILE A 296 -6.79 -8.22 -10.57
CA ILE A 296 -7.04 -7.43 -11.79
C ILE A 296 -7.22 -8.36 -12.99
N ALA A 297 -6.43 -9.42 -13.11
CA ALA A 297 -6.56 -10.39 -14.19
C ALA A 297 -7.95 -11.05 -14.18
N GLU A 298 -8.44 -11.46 -13.01
CA GLU A 298 -9.80 -11.99 -12.86
C GLU A 298 -10.85 -10.95 -13.25
N ALA A 299 -10.75 -9.72 -12.73
CA ALA A 299 -11.71 -8.65 -12.99
C ALA A 299 -11.77 -8.24 -14.47
N GLU A 300 -10.66 -8.38 -15.19
CA GLU A 300 -10.52 -8.02 -16.61
C GLU A 300 -10.73 -9.20 -17.57
N GLY A 301 -10.90 -10.41 -17.05
CA GLY A 301 -10.93 -11.63 -17.85
C GLY A 301 -9.62 -11.87 -18.61
N ALA A 302 -8.49 -11.51 -18.02
CA ALA A 302 -7.17 -11.76 -18.58
C ALA A 302 -6.77 -13.24 -18.42
N ASP A 303 -6.09 -13.79 -19.42
CA ASP A 303 -5.61 -15.17 -19.43
C ASP A 303 -4.13 -15.30 -19.04
N ALA A 304 -3.44 -14.16 -18.85
CA ALA A 304 -2.05 -14.12 -18.45
C ALA A 304 -1.70 -12.97 -17.48
N VAL A 305 -0.61 -13.19 -16.75
CA VAL A 305 0.12 -12.18 -15.98
C VAL A 305 1.57 -12.12 -16.47
N ALA A 306 2.17 -10.94 -16.44
CA ALA A 306 3.53 -10.69 -16.89
C ALA A 306 4.31 -9.85 -15.86
N HIS A 307 5.61 -10.09 -15.75
CA HIS A 307 6.48 -9.30 -14.86
C HIS A 307 7.84 -9.01 -15.48
N GLY A 308 8.47 -7.92 -15.01
CA GLY A 308 9.79 -7.48 -15.44
C GLY A 308 10.99 -8.03 -14.64
N ALA A 309 10.77 -8.95 -13.68
CA ALA A 309 11.87 -9.54 -12.92
C ALA A 309 12.87 -10.30 -13.82
N THR A 310 14.17 -10.14 -13.55
CA THR A 310 15.24 -10.77 -14.33
C THR A 310 15.36 -12.27 -14.01
N GLY A 311 15.96 -13.03 -14.94
CA GLY A 311 16.20 -14.48 -14.77
C GLY A 311 17.23 -14.84 -13.70
N LYS A 312 17.95 -13.88 -13.12
CA LYS A 312 18.99 -14.09 -12.09
C LYS A 312 18.56 -13.68 -10.68
N GLY A 313 17.41 -13.01 -10.55
CA GLY A 313 16.91 -12.51 -9.27
C GLY A 313 15.96 -13.48 -8.58
N ASN A 314 15.72 -13.26 -7.28
CA ASN A 314 14.72 -14.00 -6.51
C ASN A 314 13.28 -13.60 -6.88
N ASP A 315 13.08 -12.39 -7.39
CA ASP A 315 11.74 -11.82 -7.62
C ASP A 315 10.90 -12.61 -8.62
N GLN A 316 11.51 -13.23 -9.63
CA GLN A 316 10.79 -14.13 -10.53
C GLN A 316 10.11 -15.26 -9.75
N VAL A 317 10.81 -15.85 -8.78
CA VAL A 317 10.27 -16.95 -7.97
C VAL A 317 9.14 -16.44 -7.08
N ARG A 318 9.30 -15.25 -6.49
CA ARG A 318 8.30 -14.64 -5.59
C ARG A 318 6.98 -14.32 -6.31
N PHE A 319 7.07 -13.73 -7.49
CA PHE A 319 5.91 -13.47 -8.34
C PHE A 319 5.24 -14.77 -8.77
N GLU A 320 6.02 -15.70 -9.35
CA GLU A 320 5.47 -16.90 -9.98
C GLU A 320 4.87 -17.89 -9.00
N LEU A 321 5.49 -18.08 -7.83
CA LEU A 321 4.90 -18.89 -6.77
C LEU A 321 3.58 -18.30 -6.28
N THR A 322 3.51 -16.97 -6.14
CA THR A 322 2.27 -16.29 -5.74
C THR A 322 1.18 -16.44 -6.79
N TYR A 323 1.49 -16.23 -8.07
CA TYR A 323 0.53 -16.45 -9.15
C TYR A 323 -0.01 -17.87 -9.13
N LYS A 324 0.87 -18.87 -9.02
CA LYS A 324 0.43 -20.28 -9.00
C LYS A 324 -0.34 -20.66 -7.74
N ALA A 325 -0.06 -20.04 -6.61
CA ALA A 325 -0.81 -20.26 -5.37
C ALA A 325 -2.23 -19.67 -5.44
N LEU A 326 -2.39 -18.50 -6.07
CA LEU A 326 -3.67 -17.78 -6.12
C LEU A 326 -4.54 -18.19 -7.32
N ASP A 327 -3.93 -18.33 -8.50
CA ASP A 327 -4.60 -18.81 -9.72
C ASP A 327 -3.61 -19.60 -10.60
N PRO A 328 -3.60 -20.94 -10.50
CA PRO A 328 -2.72 -21.76 -11.32
C PRO A 328 -3.08 -21.77 -12.81
N THR A 329 -4.27 -21.30 -13.19
CA THR A 329 -4.77 -21.30 -14.57
C THR A 329 -4.17 -20.16 -15.41
N LEU A 330 -3.79 -19.05 -14.77
CA LEU A 330 -3.11 -17.94 -15.43
C LEU A 330 -1.78 -18.38 -16.04
N LYS A 331 -1.56 -17.94 -17.28
CA LYS A 331 -0.25 -18.03 -17.94
C LYS A 331 0.68 -16.98 -17.34
N VAL A 332 1.93 -17.37 -17.14
CA VAL A 332 2.98 -16.46 -16.67
C VAL A 332 3.88 -16.17 -17.85
N ILE A 333 4.08 -14.88 -18.14
CA ILE A 333 5.01 -14.41 -19.16
C ILE A 333 6.17 -13.70 -18.46
N ALA A 334 7.39 -14.12 -18.74
CA ALA A 334 8.60 -13.53 -18.18
C ALA A 334 9.54 -13.13 -19.31
N PRO A 335 9.38 -11.92 -19.89
CA PRO A 335 10.11 -11.50 -21.10
C PRO A 335 11.61 -11.65 -21.00
N TRP A 336 12.22 -11.38 -19.83
CA TRP A 336 13.67 -11.55 -19.61
C TRP A 336 14.19 -12.97 -19.85
N ARG A 337 13.32 -13.99 -19.81
CA ARG A 337 13.66 -15.38 -20.11
C ARG A 337 13.30 -15.80 -21.54
N GLU A 338 12.61 -14.96 -22.29
CA GLU A 338 12.05 -15.28 -23.61
C GLU A 338 12.60 -14.41 -24.74
N TRP A 339 12.91 -13.15 -24.46
CA TRP A 339 13.31 -12.19 -25.49
C TRP A 339 14.82 -12.24 -25.79
N GLU A 340 15.23 -11.49 -26.82
CA GLU A 340 16.63 -11.33 -27.22
C GLU A 340 17.29 -10.04 -26.73
N ILE A 341 16.59 -9.24 -25.92
CA ILE A 341 17.16 -8.02 -25.32
C ILE A 341 18.11 -8.44 -24.19
N ARG A 342 19.40 -8.13 -24.32
CA ARG A 342 20.45 -8.55 -23.36
C ARG A 342 21.11 -7.38 -22.63
N SER A 343 20.95 -6.16 -23.14
CA SER A 343 21.57 -4.96 -22.59
C SER A 343 20.58 -3.79 -22.49
N ARG A 344 20.97 -2.77 -21.73
CA ARG A 344 20.21 -1.52 -21.66
C ARG A 344 20.18 -0.83 -23.03
N GLU A 345 21.26 -0.93 -23.79
CA GLU A 345 21.39 -0.41 -25.14
C GLU A 345 20.38 -1.09 -26.08
N ASP A 346 20.22 -2.41 -25.98
CA ASP A 346 19.18 -3.15 -26.72
C ASP A 346 17.78 -2.67 -26.34
N ALA A 347 17.52 -2.48 -25.04
CA ALA A 347 16.22 -2.00 -24.55
C ALA A 347 15.92 -0.57 -25.05
N LEU A 348 16.91 0.31 -25.09
CA LEU A 348 16.79 1.67 -25.66
C LEU A 348 16.55 1.63 -27.17
N ALA A 349 17.26 0.76 -27.90
CA ALA A 349 17.06 0.59 -29.33
C ALA A 349 15.66 0.07 -29.63
N TYR A 350 15.17 -0.89 -28.85
CA TYR A 350 13.81 -1.41 -28.96
C TYR A 350 12.77 -0.33 -28.59
N ALA A 351 12.97 0.39 -27.50
CA ALA A 351 12.11 1.51 -27.10
C ALA A 351 11.98 2.55 -28.24
N LYS A 352 13.10 2.94 -28.86
CA LYS A 352 13.13 3.87 -30.00
C LYS A 352 12.37 3.32 -31.21
N LYS A 353 12.58 2.05 -31.56
CA LYS A 353 11.89 1.38 -32.68
C LYS A 353 10.36 1.36 -32.49
N HIS A 354 9.91 1.24 -31.24
CA HIS A 354 8.49 1.12 -30.89
C HIS A 354 7.88 2.42 -30.31
N ASN A 355 8.58 3.56 -30.42
CA ASN A 355 8.14 4.88 -29.92
C ASN A 355 7.75 4.91 -28.43
N VAL A 356 8.39 4.08 -27.61
CA VAL A 356 8.21 4.09 -26.16
C VAL A 356 8.84 5.37 -25.59
N PRO A 357 8.10 6.20 -24.82
CA PRO A 357 8.68 7.39 -24.20
C PRO A 357 9.75 6.98 -23.18
N VAL A 358 10.99 7.41 -23.39
CA VAL A 358 12.09 7.19 -22.42
C VAL A 358 12.57 8.54 -21.94
N VAL A 359 12.44 8.80 -20.64
CA VAL A 359 13.05 9.97 -20.01
C VAL A 359 14.53 9.63 -19.76
N HIS A 360 15.43 10.41 -20.35
CA HIS A 360 16.85 10.33 -20.03
C HIS A 360 17.07 10.92 -18.64
N THR A 361 17.29 10.07 -17.63
CA THR A 361 17.83 10.48 -16.33
C THR A 361 19.32 10.14 -16.26
N GLU A 362 20.08 10.98 -15.57
CA GLU A 362 21.50 10.72 -15.28
C GLU A 362 21.64 9.40 -14.50
N LYS A 363 22.71 8.65 -14.85
CA LYS A 363 22.92 7.28 -14.40
C LYS A 363 23.14 7.21 -12.88
N SER A 364 22.19 6.61 -12.16
CA SER A 364 22.59 5.77 -11.05
C SER A 364 23.25 4.50 -11.59
N ILE A 365 24.42 4.14 -11.07
CA ILE A 365 25.07 2.84 -11.34
C ILE A 365 24.46 1.69 -10.52
N TYR A 366 23.71 2.03 -9.47
CA TYR A 366 23.06 1.08 -8.57
C TYR A 366 21.66 0.72 -9.07
N SER A 367 21.34 -0.57 -9.00
CA SER A 367 19.97 -1.08 -9.04
C SER A 367 19.32 -0.80 -7.68
N ARG A 368 18.11 -0.23 -7.69
CA ARG A 368 17.37 0.11 -6.48
C ARG A 368 15.95 -0.42 -6.53
N ASP A 369 15.45 -0.80 -5.36
CA ASP A 369 14.05 -1.13 -5.09
C ASP A 369 13.64 -0.41 -3.82
N ALA A 370 12.63 0.44 -3.90
CA ALA A 370 12.14 1.23 -2.77
C ALA A 370 10.66 0.94 -2.52
N ASN A 371 10.29 0.88 -1.25
CA ASN A 371 8.91 0.84 -0.79
C ASN A 371 8.86 1.39 0.63
N LEU A 372 7.67 1.51 1.21
CA LEU A 372 7.41 2.02 2.55
C LEU A 372 8.34 1.46 3.63
N TRP A 373 8.78 0.20 3.51
CA TRP A 373 9.59 -0.47 4.51
C TRP A 373 11.09 -0.23 4.35
N HIS A 374 11.56 -0.08 3.12
CA HIS A 374 12.99 0.01 2.84
C HIS A 374 13.35 0.59 1.47
N ILE A 375 14.64 0.87 1.30
CA ILE A 375 15.28 0.92 -0.01
C ILE A 375 16.46 -0.06 -0.03
N SER A 376 16.62 -0.78 -1.15
CA SER A 376 17.77 -1.66 -1.41
C SER A 376 18.68 -1.09 -2.49
N HIS A 377 19.96 -1.40 -2.40
CA HIS A 377 21.00 -1.04 -3.36
C HIS A 377 21.82 -2.28 -3.71
N GLU A 378 21.97 -2.55 -5.00
CA GLU A 378 22.84 -3.62 -5.52
C GLU A 378 23.48 -3.21 -6.84
N GLY A 379 24.44 -3.99 -7.33
CA GLY A 379 25.14 -3.72 -8.57
C GLY A 379 26.23 -2.65 -8.46
N GLY A 380 26.87 -2.35 -9.59
CA GLY A 380 27.97 -1.39 -9.64
C GLY A 380 29.16 -1.85 -8.79
N ILE A 381 29.69 -0.94 -7.98
CA ILE A 381 30.87 -1.23 -7.12
C ILE A 381 30.57 -2.25 -6.02
N LEU A 382 29.30 -2.42 -5.63
CA LEU A 382 28.90 -3.36 -4.57
C LEU A 382 29.12 -4.82 -4.98
N GLU A 383 29.21 -5.14 -6.27
CA GLU A 383 29.47 -6.51 -6.71
C GLU A 383 30.82 -7.06 -6.23
N ASP A 384 31.75 -6.19 -5.83
CA ASP A 384 32.95 -6.56 -5.09
C ASP A 384 32.78 -6.20 -3.61
N PRO A 385 32.58 -7.19 -2.71
CA PRO A 385 32.41 -6.96 -1.27
C PRO A 385 33.62 -6.35 -0.57
N ALA A 386 34.77 -6.21 -1.25
CA ALA A 386 35.91 -5.47 -0.71
C ALA A 386 35.70 -3.94 -0.76
N ASN A 387 34.76 -3.45 -1.57
CA ASN A 387 34.43 -2.03 -1.66
C ASN A 387 33.42 -1.65 -0.57
N GLU A 388 33.72 -0.58 0.15
CA GLU A 388 32.75 0.04 1.07
C GLU A 388 31.64 0.75 0.28
N PRO A 389 30.38 0.77 0.79
CA PRO A 389 29.32 1.53 0.15
C PRO A 389 29.59 3.03 0.20
N GLU A 390 29.55 3.69 -0.95
CA GLU A 390 29.76 5.14 -1.04
C GLU A 390 28.61 5.94 -0.39
N GLU A 391 28.91 7.05 0.27
CA GLU A 391 27.88 7.86 0.93
C GLU A 391 26.80 8.36 -0.05
N VAL A 392 27.17 8.67 -1.30
CA VAL A 392 26.25 9.12 -2.37
C VAL A 392 25.26 8.04 -2.83
N MET A 393 25.46 6.79 -2.42
CA MET A 393 24.56 5.68 -2.73
C MET A 393 23.27 5.77 -1.91
N TYR A 394 23.40 6.11 -0.62
CA TYR A 394 22.29 6.21 0.33
C TYR A 394 21.36 7.35 -0.08
N GLN A 395 20.06 7.08 -0.09
CA GLN A 395 19.04 8.04 -0.54
C GLN A 395 18.16 8.52 0.58
N TRP A 396 18.00 7.75 1.65
CA TRP A 396 17.03 8.04 2.70
C TRP A 396 17.71 8.53 3.98
N THR A 397 18.71 7.78 4.44
CA THR A 397 19.31 7.93 5.77
C THR A 397 20.51 8.86 5.73
N THR A 398 20.64 9.69 6.77
CA THR A 398 21.85 10.47 7.01
C THR A 398 22.97 9.54 7.51
N SER A 399 24.23 9.76 7.11
CA SER A 399 25.34 9.00 7.72
C SER A 399 25.32 9.15 9.25
N PRO A 400 25.56 8.09 10.03
CA PRO A 400 25.74 8.19 11.48
C PRO A 400 26.74 9.26 11.91
N GLU A 401 27.78 9.52 11.11
CA GLU A 401 28.77 10.57 11.40
C GLU A 401 28.17 11.98 11.29
N ASN A 402 27.27 12.17 10.32
CA ASN A 402 26.61 13.45 10.02
C ASN A 402 25.23 13.61 10.71
N ALA A 403 24.74 12.57 11.38
CA ALA A 403 23.48 12.61 12.12
C ALA A 403 23.56 13.60 13.31
N PRO A 404 22.44 14.10 13.85
CA PRO A 404 22.45 15.05 14.96
C PRO A 404 23.23 14.58 16.19
N ASP A 405 23.88 15.52 16.89
CA ASP A 405 24.56 15.27 18.18
C ASP A 405 23.59 15.22 19.37
N GLU A 406 22.33 15.60 19.16
CA GLU A 406 21.27 15.47 20.17
C GLU A 406 20.44 14.22 19.91
N PRO A 407 20.28 13.32 20.90
CA PRO A 407 19.45 12.14 20.75
C PRO A 407 17.96 12.49 20.74
N GLU A 408 17.17 11.70 20.02
CA GLU A 408 15.72 11.89 19.93
C GLU A 408 14.98 10.72 20.58
N VAL A 409 14.09 11.02 21.54
CA VAL A 409 13.29 10.00 22.23
C VAL A 409 11.99 9.81 21.48
N VAL A 410 11.71 8.57 21.10
CA VAL A 410 10.48 8.19 20.39
C VAL A 410 9.71 7.19 21.24
N LYS A 411 8.42 7.49 21.49
CA LYS A 411 7.49 6.55 22.13
C LYS A 411 6.64 5.87 21.07
N ILE A 412 6.50 4.55 21.13
CA ILE A 412 5.66 3.76 20.22
C ILE A 412 4.68 2.98 21.07
N ASP A 413 3.38 3.12 20.79
CA ASP A 413 2.32 2.36 21.46
C ASP A 413 1.90 1.18 20.58
N PHE A 414 1.69 0.02 21.20
CA PHE A 414 1.31 -1.24 20.57
C PHE A 414 0.01 -1.78 21.17
N VAL A 415 -0.81 -2.38 20.32
CA VAL A 415 -1.98 -3.19 20.71
C VAL A 415 -1.87 -4.54 20.02
N GLN A 416 -1.81 -5.60 20.81
CA GLN A 416 -1.63 -6.98 20.32
C GLN A 416 -0.49 -7.12 19.30
N GLY A 417 0.67 -6.55 19.62
CA GLY A 417 1.86 -6.55 18.77
C GLY A 417 1.81 -5.60 17.58
N VAL A 418 0.69 -4.94 17.31
CA VAL A 418 0.54 -3.99 16.20
C VAL A 418 0.88 -2.57 16.69
N PRO A 419 1.79 -1.82 16.05
CA PRO A 419 2.04 -0.43 16.40
C PRO A 419 0.85 0.45 15.98
N VAL A 420 0.38 1.31 16.88
CA VAL A 420 -0.83 2.13 16.68
C VAL A 420 -0.61 3.63 16.87
N ALA A 421 0.46 4.05 17.56
CA ALA A 421 0.77 5.45 17.79
C ALA A 421 2.28 5.71 17.89
N VAL A 422 2.68 6.93 17.55
CA VAL A 422 4.04 7.46 17.74
C VAL A 422 3.92 8.78 18.50
N ASN A 423 4.68 8.93 19.58
CA ASN A 423 4.67 10.11 20.45
C ASN A 423 3.25 10.54 20.86
N ASP A 424 2.46 9.56 21.32
CA ASP A 424 1.07 9.73 21.77
C ASP A 424 0.07 10.15 20.67
N VAL A 425 0.51 10.19 19.40
CA VAL A 425 -0.34 10.48 18.24
C VAL A 425 -0.69 9.16 17.54
N GLN A 426 -1.99 8.83 17.48
CA GLN A 426 -2.46 7.67 16.72
C GLN A 426 -2.27 7.92 15.23
N LEU A 427 -1.66 6.94 14.55
CA LEU A 427 -1.32 7.05 13.13
C LEU A 427 -1.83 5.82 12.36
N PRO A 428 -2.33 6.02 11.13
CA PRO A 428 -2.60 4.91 10.22
C PRO A 428 -1.34 4.09 9.91
N PRO A 429 -1.45 2.79 9.57
CA PRO A 429 -0.32 1.88 9.39
C PRO A 429 0.81 2.42 8.51
N ALA A 430 0.50 2.93 7.32
CA ALA A 430 1.53 3.45 6.43
C ALA A 430 2.18 4.72 6.97
N THR A 431 1.37 5.65 7.45
CA THR A 431 1.83 6.93 8.01
C THR A 431 2.67 6.74 9.26
N LEU A 432 2.38 5.71 10.05
CA LEU A 432 3.20 5.33 11.20
C LEU A 432 4.61 4.94 10.76
N ILE A 433 4.74 4.09 9.74
CA ILE A 433 6.04 3.69 9.20
C ILE A 433 6.75 4.89 8.55
N GLU A 434 6.04 5.73 7.79
CA GLU A 434 6.60 6.96 7.19
C GLU A 434 7.18 7.89 8.28
N THR A 435 6.42 8.11 9.36
CA THR A 435 6.86 8.93 10.51
C THR A 435 8.12 8.35 11.16
N LEU A 436 8.17 7.03 11.37
CA LEU A 436 9.35 6.38 11.93
C LEU A 436 10.53 6.33 10.96
N ASN A 437 10.28 6.28 9.65
CA ASN A 437 11.31 6.40 8.63
C ASN A 437 11.95 7.77 8.68
N GLU A 438 11.17 8.86 8.73
CA GLU A 438 11.68 10.23 8.82
C GLU A 438 12.54 10.42 10.08
N LEU A 439 12.04 9.98 11.23
CA LEU A 439 12.77 10.05 12.50
C LEU A 439 14.06 9.21 12.48
N GLY A 440 13.97 7.95 12.05
CA GLY A 440 15.14 7.06 11.98
C GLY A 440 16.18 7.52 10.96
N ALA A 441 15.75 7.98 9.79
CA ALA A 441 16.61 8.43 8.70
C ALA A 441 17.44 9.65 9.11
N LYS A 442 16.82 10.61 9.80
CA LYS A 442 17.51 11.77 10.37
C LYS A 442 18.66 11.35 11.31
N HIS A 443 18.49 10.27 12.05
CA HIS A 443 19.48 9.76 13.02
C HIS A 443 20.39 8.67 12.45
N GLY A 444 20.33 8.38 11.15
CA GLY A 444 21.16 7.36 10.48
C GLY A 444 20.85 5.91 10.85
N VAL A 445 19.65 5.65 11.39
CA VAL A 445 19.23 4.32 11.83
C VAL A 445 18.92 3.42 10.64
N GLY A 446 19.29 2.14 10.74
CA GLY A 446 18.80 1.09 9.86
C GLY A 446 19.55 0.93 8.53
N ARG A 447 20.79 1.44 8.43
CA ARG A 447 21.73 1.06 7.36
C ARG A 447 22.26 -0.35 7.60
N VAL A 448 22.13 -1.23 6.62
CA VAL A 448 22.59 -2.61 6.67
C VAL A 448 23.37 -2.93 5.40
N ASP A 449 24.59 -3.43 5.57
CA ASP A 449 25.46 -3.93 4.51
C ASP A 449 25.65 -5.44 4.76
N LEU A 450 25.25 -6.29 3.81
CA LEU A 450 25.49 -7.73 3.91
C LEU A 450 25.70 -8.44 2.56
N VAL A 451 26.40 -9.57 2.64
CA VAL A 451 26.40 -10.60 1.61
C VAL A 451 25.37 -11.67 1.97
N GLU A 452 24.30 -11.76 1.17
CA GLU A 452 23.20 -12.69 1.37
C GLU A 452 23.24 -13.89 0.42
N ASN A 453 22.54 -14.96 0.79
CA ASN A 453 22.36 -16.16 -0.03
C ASN A 453 21.04 -16.08 -0.80
N ARG A 454 21.12 -15.95 -2.13
CA ARG A 454 19.93 -15.98 -2.98
C ARG A 454 19.37 -17.39 -3.11
N LEU A 455 18.05 -17.49 -3.24
CA LEU A 455 17.36 -18.77 -3.47
C LEU A 455 17.85 -19.47 -4.75
N VAL A 456 18.26 -18.69 -5.75
CA VAL A 456 18.78 -19.18 -7.04
C VAL A 456 20.21 -19.71 -6.97
N GLY A 457 20.81 -19.81 -5.77
CA GLY A 457 22.07 -20.53 -5.53
C GLY A 457 23.36 -19.71 -5.60
N MET A 458 23.26 -18.39 -5.77
CA MET A 458 24.41 -17.47 -5.74
C MET A 458 24.36 -16.55 -4.52
N LYS A 459 25.50 -15.99 -4.15
CA LYS A 459 25.56 -14.88 -3.18
C LYS A 459 25.35 -13.55 -3.87
N SER A 460 24.89 -12.56 -3.11
CA SER A 460 24.73 -11.18 -3.56
C SER A 460 25.13 -10.24 -2.43
N HIS A 461 25.91 -9.21 -2.72
CA HIS A 461 26.13 -8.11 -1.79
C HIS A 461 25.03 -7.07 -2.01
N GLY A 462 24.30 -6.73 -0.94
CA GLY A 462 23.24 -5.75 -0.97
C GLY A 462 23.32 -4.83 0.24
N VAL A 463 23.04 -3.54 0.00
CA VAL A 463 22.94 -2.54 1.06
C VAL A 463 21.48 -2.11 1.18
N TYR A 464 21.01 -1.96 2.40
CA TYR A 464 19.61 -1.68 2.71
C TYR A 464 19.48 -0.53 3.69
N GLU A 465 18.50 0.34 3.47
CA GLU A 465 18.09 1.38 4.42
C GLU A 465 16.68 1.05 4.92
N THR A 466 16.54 0.78 6.22
CA THR A 466 15.30 0.31 6.88
C THR A 466 15.02 1.06 8.19
N PRO A 467 14.95 2.40 8.20
CA PRO A 467 14.92 3.18 9.45
C PRO A 467 13.72 2.84 10.34
N GLY A 468 12.49 2.98 9.82
CA GLY A 468 11.28 2.70 10.58
C GLY A 468 11.13 1.23 10.95
N GLY A 469 11.52 0.33 10.04
CA GLY A 469 11.52 -1.11 10.31
C GLY A 469 12.48 -1.50 11.44
N THR A 470 13.68 -0.92 11.48
CA THR A 470 14.68 -1.15 12.54
C THR A 470 14.16 -0.69 13.90
N ILE A 471 13.50 0.47 13.93
CA ILE A 471 12.89 1.00 15.16
C ILE A 471 11.76 0.08 15.64
N LEU A 472 10.86 -0.33 14.73
CA LEU A 472 9.73 -1.19 15.07
C LEU A 472 10.18 -2.56 15.58
N TYR A 473 11.16 -3.19 14.93
CA TYR A 473 11.70 -4.48 15.38
C TYR A 473 12.33 -4.39 16.77
N ASN A 474 13.10 -3.33 17.06
CA ASN A 474 13.65 -3.15 18.41
C ASN A 474 12.55 -2.93 19.44
N ALA A 475 11.62 -1.99 19.19
CA ALA A 475 10.56 -1.69 20.14
C ALA A 475 9.63 -2.89 20.40
N HIS A 476 9.28 -3.65 19.36
CA HIS A 476 8.45 -4.84 19.48
C HIS A 476 9.15 -5.94 20.30
N ARG A 477 10.43 -6.22 20.02
CA ARG A 477 11.23 -7.18 20.81
C ARG A 477 11.27 -6.82 22.29
N GLU A 478 11.51 -5.55 22.61
CA GLU A 478 11.55 -5.10 24.01
C GLU A 478 10.19 -5.27 24.70
N LEU A 479 9.08 -5.03 23.98
CA LEU A 479 7.74 -5.26 24.53
C LEU A 479 7.45 -6.75 24.76
N GLU A 480 7.84 -7.62 23.81
CA GLU A 480 7.70 -9.07 23.97
C GLU A 480 8.46 -9.60 25.18
N SER A 481 9.64 -9.04 25.47
CA SER A 481 10.45 -9.44 26.64
C SER A 481 9.73 -9.22 27.98
N LEU A 482 8.74 -8.33 28.03
CA LEU A 482 7.89 -8.07 29.19
C LEU A 482 6.59 -8.88 29.17
N CYS A 483 6.04 -9.13 27.98
CA CYS A 483 4.69 -9.67 27.81
C CYS A 483 4.64 -11.20 27.67
N LEU A 484 5.75 -11.84 27.28
CA LEU A 484 5.80 -13.27 26.98
C LEU A 484 6.64 -14.03 28.01
N ASP A 485 6.23 -15.26 28.32
CA ASP A 485 7.04 -16.15 29.13
C ASP A 485 8.28 -16.64 28.36
N ARG A 486 9.30 -17.05 29.12
CA ARG A 486 10.60 -17.47 28.59
C ARG A 486 10.51 -18.54 27.51
N ASP A 487 9.70 -19.58 27.74
CA ASP A 487 9.70 -20.75 26.87
C ASP A 487 8.99 -20.42 25.54
N THR A 488 7.95 -19.58 25.60
CA THR A 488 7.28 -19.02 24.41
C THR A 488 8.24 -18.15 23.59
N VAL A 489 8.99 -17.22 24.21
CA VAL A 489 9.96 -16.35 23.50
C VAL A 489 11.03 -17.20 22.80
N HIS A 490 11.66 -18.13 23.52
CA HIS A 490 12.73 -18.97 22.96
C HIS A 490 12.27 -19.86 21.81
N TYR A 491 11.02 -20.33 21.83
CA TYR A 491 10.48 -21.09 20.71
C TYR A 491 10.10 -20.19 19.54
N LYS A 492 9.54 -19.00 19.82
CA LYS A 492 9.23 -17.99 18.80
C LYS A 492 10.47 -17.56 18.02
N GLU A 493 11.62 -17.40 18.66
CA GLU A 493 12.89 -17.09 17.98
C GLU A 493 13.29 -18.16 16.95
N GLN A 494 13.04 -19.44 17.21
CA GLN A 494 13.28 -20.52 16.25
C GLN A 494 12.29 -20.47 15.08
N VAL A 495 11.02 -20.19 15.39
CA VAL A 495 9.96 -20.00 14.38
C VAL A 495 10.28 -18.81 13.47
N ALA A 496 10.80 -17.72 14.02
CA ALA A 496 11.15 -16.49 13.30
C ALA A 496 12.12 -16.74 12.14
N VAL A 497 13.14 -17.58 12.36
CA VAL A 497 14.11 -17.96 11.30
C VAL A 497 13.41 -18.62 10.13
N ARG A 498 12.54 -19.62 10.42
CA ARG A 498 11.80 -20.31 9.37
C ARG A 498 10.79 -19.39 8.70
N TYR A 499 10.16 -18.47 9.44
CA TYR A 499 9.26 -17.47 8.89
C TYR A 499 9.99 -16.56 7.88
N ALA A 500 11.20 -16.09 8.24
CA ALA A 500 12.04 -15.27 7.37
C ALA A 500 12.40 -15.98 6.06
N GLU A 501 12.77 -17.26 6.12
CA GLU A 501 13.02 -18.08 4.93
C GLU A 501 11.77 -18.17 4.02
N MET A 502 10.60 -18.42 4.62
CA MET A 502 9.35 -18.52 3.85
C MET A 502 9.04 -17.21 3.11
N VAL A 503 9.24 -16.05 3.75
CA VAL A 503 9.09 -14.73 3.12
C VAL A 503 10.14 -14.53 2.02
N TYR A 504 11.43 -14.78 2.32
CA TYR A 504 12.54 -14.58 1.39
C TYR A 504 12.36 -15.41 0.10
N PHE A 505 11.91 -16.66 0.26
CA PHE A 505 11.67 -17.61 -0.83
C PHE A 505 10.36 -17.37 -1.59
N GLY A 506 9.58 -16.33 -1.25
CA GLY A 506 8.32 -16.02 -1.93
C GLY A 506 7.16 -16.94 -1.56
N LYS A 507 7.27 -17.68 -0.46
CA LYS A 507 6.25 -18.63 0.02
C LYS A 507 5.27 -17.97 0.99
N TRP A 508 4.81 -16.75 0.66
CA TRP A 508 3.78 -16.08 1.44
C TRP A 508 2.48 -16.89 1.41
N TYR A 509 1.90 -17.20 0.24
CA TYR A 509 0.66 -18.00 0.17
C TYR A 509 0.88 -19.51 0.33
N HIS A 510 1.67 -19.91 1.33
CA HIS A 510 1.98 -21.31 1.63
C HIS A 510 1.41 -21.71 3.00
N SER A 511 0.82 -22.90 3.08
CA SER A 511 0.16 -23.42 4.29
C SER A 511 1.04 -23.40 5.54
N LEU A 512 2.32 -23.80 5.41
CA LEU A 512 3.29 -23.68 6.49
C LEU A 512 3.41 -22.23 7.01
N ARG A 513 3.53 -21.20 6.15
CA ARG A 513 3.64 -19.80 6.59
C ARG A 513 2.39 -19.38 7.35
N GLU A 514 1.21 -19.74 6.86
CA GLU A 514 -0.08 -19.47 7.55
C GLU A 514 -0.16 -20.14 8.92
N SER A 515 0.32 -21.39 9.02
CA SER A 515 0.37 -22.12 10.28
C SER A 515 1.33 -21.48 11.29
N LEU A 516 2.48 -21.00 10.80
CA LEU A 516 3.41 -20.23 11.63
C LEU A 516 2.78 -18.90 12.06
N GLN A 517 2.08 -18.20 11.17
CA GLN A 517 1.40 -16.94 11.52
C GLN A 517 0.34 -17.17 12.59
N ALA A 518 -0.45 -18.25 12.54
CA ALA A 518 -1.42 -18.57 13.59
C ALA A 518 -0.76 -18.80 14.96
N PHE A 519 0.43 -19.41 15.00
CA PHE A 519 1.24 -19.49 16.21
C PHE A 519 1.68 -18.09 16.67
N ILE A 520 2.18 -17.25 15.76
CA ILE A 520 2.61 -15.87 16.06
C ILE A 520 1.43 -15.05 16.59
N ASP A 521 0.28 -15.03 15.91
CA ASP A 521 -0.93 -14.30 16.33
C ASP A 521 -1.31 -14.65 17.77
N LYS A 522 -1.21 -15.94 18.14
CA LYS A 522 -1.46 -16.40 19.51
C LYS A 522 -0.49 -15.79 20.52
N THR A 523 0.80 -15.67 20.17
CA THR A 523 1.78 -15.00 21.03
C THR A 523 1.49 -13.50 21.17
N GLN A 524 0.86 -12.85 20.19
CA GLN A 524 0.68 -11.41 20.20
C GLN A 524 -0.50 -10.93 21.07
N GLU A 525 -1.40 -11.80 21.52
CA GLU A 525 -2.61 -11.44 22.27
C GLU A 525 -2.35 -10.56 23.51
N THR A 526 -1.19 -10.73 24.17
CA THR A 526 -0.82 -9.98 25.39
C THR A 526 0.20 -8.87 25.14
N VAL A 527 0.70 -8.71 23.91
CA VAL A 527 1.77 -7.76 23.56
C VAL A 527 1.17 -6.36 23.35
N THR A 528 0.63 -5.78 24.43
CA THR A 528 -0.04 -4.47 24.43
C THR A 528 0.63 -3.56 25.45
N GLY A 529 1.02 -2.36 25.04
CA GLY A 529 1.76 -1.45 25.89
C GLY A 529 2.45 -0.37 25.07
N TRP A 530 3.54 0.17 25.60
CA TRP A 530 4.33 1.17 24.89
C TRP A 530 5.81 0.97 25.19
N VAL A 531 6.65 1.40 24.25
CA VAL A 531 8.11 1.38 24.39
C VAL A 531 8.66 2.76 24.05
N LYS A 532 9.66 3.21 24.82
CA LYS A 532 10.44 4.41 24.51
C LYS A 532 11.84 3.99 24.09
N VAL A 533 12.24 4.42 22.90
CA VAL A 533 13.59 4.21 22.35
C VAL A 533 14.31 5.54 22.20
N LYS A 534 15.63 5.50 22.05
CA LYS A 534 16.44 6.71 21.87
C LYS A 534 17.24 6.56 20.58
N LEU A 535 16.87 7.35 19.58
CA LEU A 535 17.56 7.38 18.30
C LEU A 535 18.81 8.25 18.42
N TYR A 536 19.97 7.70 18.10
CA TYR A 536 21.23 8.44 18.17
C TYR A 536 22.32 7.82 17.31
N LYS A 537 22.81 8.57 16.32
CA LYS A 537 24.02 8.24 15.52
C LYS A 537 24.02 6.77 15.03
N GLY A 538 22.92 6.34 14.41
CA GLY A 538 22.72 5.01 13.87
C GLY A 538 22.14 3.97 14.83
N ASN A 539 21.97 4.30 16.11
CA ASN A 539 21.50 3.39 17.16
C ASN A 539 20.04 3.67 17.55
N VAL A 540 19.38 2.63 18.08
CA VAL A 540 18.01 2.66 18.64
C VAL A 540 18.03 2.33 20.12
#